data_AF-A0A1H4VSI1-F1
#
_entry.id   AF-A0A1H4VSI1-F1
#
_cell.length_a   1.000
_cell.length_b   1.000
_cell.length_c   1.000
_cell.angle_alpha   90.00
_cell.angle_beta   90.00
_cell.angle_gamma   90.00
#
_symmetry.space_group_name_H-M   'P 1'
#
loop_
_entity.id
_entity.type
_entity.pdbx_description
1 polymer ?
#
loop_
_entity_poly.entity_id
_entity_poly.type
_entity_poly.pdbx_seq_one_letter_code
_entity_poly.pdbx_strand_id
1 'polypeptide(L)'
;MEDFKVHIYDRVTAQWLKPIDVTRWPAQYKGYVEQALEMHAESFGGALTIAGTLERGELRLVAPEGAVLADFRWLATESHRLDFLPTKPVLANA
;
A
#
# COMPACT_ATOMS: atom_id res chain seq x y z
N MET A 1 -23.78 1.02 -13.69
CA MET A 1 -23.04 1.64 -12.57
C MET A 1 -21.69 0.97 -12.59
N GLU A 2 -20.66 1.69 -13.04
CA GLU A 2 -19.31 1.13 -13.12
C GLU A 2 -18.82 0.82 -11.70
N ASP A 3 -18.31 -0.39 -11.48
CA ASP A 3 -17.87 -0.81 -10.16
C ASP A 3 -16.62 -0.02 -9.77
N PHE A 4 -16.74 0.95 -8.87
CA PHE A 4 -15.57 1.61 -8.27
C PHE A 4 -14.84 0.64 -7.36
N LYS A 5 -13.54 0.44 -7.62
CA LYS A 5 -12.70 -0.49 -6.84
C LYS A 5 -11.44 0.22 -6.37
N VAL A 6 -10.99 -0.19 -5.20
CA VAL A 6 -9.67 0.18 -4.67
C VAL A 6 -8.72 -0.96 -4.95
N HIS A 7 -7.66 -0.63 -5.65
CA HIS A 7 -6.54 -1.51 -5.93
C HIS A 7 -5.45 -1.25 -4.90
N ILE A 8 -4.98 -2.31 -4.24
CA ILE A 8 -3.89 -2.22 -3.27
C ILE A 8 -2.76 -3.13 -3.71
N TYR A 9 -1.55 -2.58 -3.76
CA TYR A 9 -0.34 -3.31 -4.05
C TYR A 9 0.54 -3.34 -2.80
N ASP A 10 0.82 -4.54 -2.33
CA ASP A 10 1.80 -4.80 -1.29
C ASP A 10 3.18 -4.98 -1.94
N ARG A 11 4.08 -4.05 -1.65
CA ARG A 11 5.44 -4.03 -2.21
C ARG A 11 6.41 -4.92 -1.44
N VAL A 12 6.07 -5.36 -0.23
CA VAL A 12 6.85 -6.32 0.54
C VAL A 12 6.72 -7.70 -0.11
N THR A 13 5.48 -8.12 -0.35
CA THR A 13 5.19 -9.42 -0.99
C THR A 13 5.17 -9.36 -2.52
N ALA A 14 5.21 -8.16 -3.10
CA ALA A 14 5.06 -7.89 -4.53
C ALA A 14 3.74 -8.44 -5.11
N GLN A 15 2.65 -8.31 -4.36
CA GLN A 15 1.33 -8.85 -4.72
C GLN A 15 0.25 -7.78 -4.72
N TRP A 16 -0.69 -7.93 -5.66
CA TRP A 16 -1.97 -7.22 -5.60
C TRP A 16 -2.85 -7.90 -4.55
N LEU A 17 -3.30 -7.12 -3.56
CA LEU A 17 -4.33 -7.59 -2.64
C LEU A 17 -5.67 -7.64 -3.38
N LYS A 18 -6.63 -8.38 -2.81
CA LYS A 18 -7.97 -8.50 -3.39
C LYS A 18 -8.58 -7.10 -3.56
N PRO A 19 -9.21 -6.81 -4.72
CA PRO A 19 -9.88 -5.53 -4.92
C PRO A 19 -10.93 -5.31 -3.84
N ILE A 20 -10.95 -4.10 -3.29
CA ILE A 20 -11.88 -3.71 -2.22
C ILE A 20 -12.90 -2.74 -2.81
N ASP A 21 -14.16 -2.91 -2.41
CA ASP A 21 -15.23 -1.98 -2.75
C ASP A 21 -14.96 -0.61 -2.10
N VAL A 22 -15.11 0.48 -2.87
CA VAL A 22 -14.86 1.85 -2.39
C VAL A 22 -15.69 2.21 -1.16
N THR A 23 -16.88 1.63 -0.99
CA THR A 23 -17.74 1.85 0.18
C THR A 23 -17.13 1.31 1.48
N ARG A 24 -16.30 0.27 1.39
CA ARG A 24 -15.62 -0.36 2.54
C ARG A 24 -14.22 0.21 2.76
N TRP A 25 -13.69 0.93 1.78
CA TRP A 25 -12.31 1.42 1.79
C TRP A 25 -11.98 2.35 2.97
N PRO A 26 -12.79 3.35 3.36
CA PRO A 26 -12.43 4.24 4.47
C PRO A 26 -12.19 3.50 5.80
N ALA A 27 -12.98 2.46 6.07
CA ALA A 27 -12.82 1.64 7.26
C ALA A 27 -11.58 0.74 7.20
N GLN A 28 -11.29 0.14 6.03
CA GLN A 28 -10.10 -0.71 5.87
C GLN A 28 -8.79 0.11 5.85
N TYR A 29 -8.80 1.27 5.19
CA TYR A 29 -7.70 2.23 5.25
C TYR A 29 -7.34 2.57 6.69
N LYS A 30 -8.35 2.90 7.51
CA LYS A 30 -8.14 3.17 8.93
C LYS A 30 -7.50 1.97 9.63
N GLY A 31 -7.95 0.74 9.36
CA GLY A 31 -7.35 -0.48 9.91
C GLY A 31 -5.89 -0.67 9.52
N TYR A 32 -5.51 -0.41 8.27
CA TYR A 32 -4.11 -0.46 7.83
C TYR A 32 -3.24 0.58 8.55
N VAL A 33 -3.76 1.79 8.75
CA VAL A 33 -3.05 2.85 9.48
C VAL A 33 -2.88 2.48 10.95
N GLU A 34 -3.94 2.00 11.61
CA GLU A 34 -3.89 1.56 13.01
C GLU A 34 -2.88 0.42 13.21
N GLN A 35 -2.91 -0.59 12.33
CA GLN A 35 -1.94 -1.69 12.37
C GLN A 35 -0.49 -1.19 12.19
N ALA A 36 -0.26 -0.26 11.26
CA ALA A 36 1.08 0.30 11.05
C ALA A 36 1.57 1.12 12.25
N LEU A 37 0.68 1.85 12.92
CA LEU A 37 1.00 2.58 14.15
C LEU A 37 1.34 1.62 15.31
N GLU A 38 0.60 0.52 15.44
CA GLU A 38 0.87 -0.51 16.44
C GLU A 38 2.24 -1.16 16.22
N MET A 39 2.52 -1.62 14.99
CA MET A 39 3.84 -2.16 14.63
C MET A 39 4.97 -1.13 14.81
N HIS A 40 4.70 0.15 14.53
CA HIS A 40 5.68 1.21 14.74
C HIS A 40 5.99 1.43 16.23
N ALA A 41 4.98 1.37 17.09
CA ALA A 41 5.17 1.48 18.54
C ALA A 41 6.09 0.38 19.10
N GLU A 42 6.06 -0.81 18.50
CA GLU A 42 6.98 -1.92 18.83
C GLU A 42 8.37 -1.74 18.20
N SER A 43 8.50 -0.92 17.15
CA SER A 43 9.72 -0.69 16.38
C SER A 43 10.44 0.59 16.83
N PHE A 44 10.90 0.64 18.08
CA PHE A 44 11.55 1.82 18.65
C PHE A 44 12.77 2.27 17.83
N GLY A 45 12.70 3.46 17.22
CA GLY A 45 13.74 4.01 16.33
C GLY A 45 13.52 3.77 14.83
N GLY A 46 12.42 3.11 14.44
CA GLY A 46 12.02 2.95 13.05
C GLY A 46 11.38 4.21 12.47
N ALA A 47 10.91 4.12 11.22
CA ALA A 47 10.25 5.22 10.51
C ALA A 47 8.91 4.76 9.92
N LEU A 48 7.84 5.50 10.23
CA LEU A 48 6.54 5.36 9.59
C LEU A 48 6.28 6.57 8.70
N THR A 49 5.95 6.33 7.42
CA THR A 49 5.55 7.35 6.47
C THR A 49 4.17 7.04 5.92
N ILE A 50 3.27 8.02 5.96
CA ILE A 50 1.95 7.97 5.33
C ILE A 50 1.83 9.21 4.46
N ALA A 51 1.57 9.03 3.17
CA ALA A 51 1.49 10.13 2.22
C ALA A 51 0.36 9.90 1.20
N GLY A 52 -0.34 10.97 0.83
CA GLY A 52 -1.41 10.94 -0.16
C GLY A 52 -2.78 11.28 0.40
N THR A 53 -3.83 10.78 -0.25
CA THR A 53 -5.24 10.94 0.09
C THR A 53 -5.91 9.57 0.23
N LEU A 54 -7.19 9.54 0.60
CA LEU A 54 -7.98 8.30 0.59
C LEU A 54 -8.05 7.69 -0.81
N GLU A 55 -8.10 8.49 -1.86
CA GLU A 55 -8.22 8.02 -3.24
C GLU A 55 -6.89 7.46 -3.78
N ARG A 56 -5.74 7.96 -3.32
CA ARG A 56 -4.43 7.46 -3.74
C ARG A 56 -3.36 7.77 -2.71
N GLY A 57 -2.47 6.82 -2.44
CA GLY A 57 -1.40 7.07 -1.49
C GLY A 57 -0.51 5.87 -1.24
N GLU A 58 0.38 6.07 -0.29
CA GLU A 58 1.36 5.09 0.16
C GLU A 58 1.48 5.12 1.69
N LEU A 59 1.59 3.93 2.27
CA LEU A 59 1.91 3.71 3.68
C LEU A 59 3.15 2.83 3.71
N ARG A 60 4.20 3.28 4.40
CA ARG A 60 5.45 2.54 4.53
C ARG A 60 5.97 2.59 5.96
N LEU A 61 6.31 1.42 6.49
CA LEU A 61 6.96 1.22 7.79
C LEU A 61 8.32 0.55 7.59
N VAL A 62 9.35 1.14 8.20
CA VAL A 62 10.72 0.65 8.17
C VAL A 62 11.22 0.49 9.62
N ALA A 63 11.81 -0.66 9.91
CA ALA A 63 12.45 -0.97 11.18
C ALA A 63 13.75 -0.15 11.37
N PRO A 64 14.25 0.00 12.61
CA PRO A 64 15.50 0.74 12.88
C PRO A 64 16.70 0.25 12.06
N GLU A 65 16.80 -1.05 11.83
CA GLU A 65 17.83 -1.71 11.04
C GLU A 65 17.66 -1.56 9.51
N GLY A 66 16.59 -0.90 9.06
CA GLY A 66 16.31 -0.63 7.65
C GLY A 66 15.43 -1.68 6.95
N ALA A 67 14.95 -2.71 7.66
CA ALA A 67 14.03 -3.69 7.10
C ALA A 67 12.64 -3.08 6.86
N VAL A 68 12.04 -3.32 5.68
CA VAL A 68 10.67 -2.87 5.38
C VAL A 68 9.69 -3.85 6.02
N LEU A 69 8.90 -3.36 6.97
CA LEU A 69 7.91 -4.17 7.69
C LEU A 69 6.53 -4.12 7.02
N ALA A 70 6.19 -2.97 6.41
CA ALA A 70 4.97 -2.78 5.63
C ALA A 70 5.20 -1.75 4.53
N ASP A 71 4.65 -1.99 3.34
CA ASP A 71 4.74 -1.06 2.21
C ASP A 71 3.55 -1.28 1.27
N PHE A 72 2.52 -0.46 1.44
CA PHE A 72 1.27 -0.55 0.69
C PHE A 72 1.07 0.69 -0.16
N ARG A 73 0.68 0.48 -1.42
CA ARG A 73 0.20 1.52 -2.32
C ARG A 73 -1.25 1.28 -2.66
N TRP A 74 -2.07 2.32 -2.67
CA TRP A 74 -3.46 2.21 -3.08
C TRP A 74 -3.84 3.23 -4.15
N LEU A 75 -4.84 2.86 -4.93
CA LEU A 75 -5.49 3.71 -5.90
C LEU A 75 -6.97 3.30 -6.03
N ALA A 76 -7.87 4.24 -5.76
CA ALA A 76 -9.30 4.12 -6.00
C ALA A 76 -9.59 4.59 -7.43
N THR A 77 -10.09 3.69 -8.28
CA THR A 77 -10.49 4.02 -9.65
C THR A 77 -11.87 3.47 -9.97
N GLU A 78 -12.53 4.10 -10.93
CA GLU A 78 -13.52 3.40 -11.75
C GLU A 78 -12.83 2.18 -12.36
N SER A 79 -13.54 1.04 -12.54
CA SER A 79 -12.98 -0.22 -13.05
C SER A 79 -12.45 -0.12 -14.50
N HIS A 80 -11.46 0.73 -14.74
CA HIS A 80 -10.60 0.75 -15.90
C HIS A 80 -9.34 0.04 -15.45
N ARG A 81 -9.18 -1.20 -15.93
CA ARG A 81 -7.99 -2.04 -15.70
C ARG A 81 -6.73 -1.20 -15.88
N LEU A 82 -6.09 -0.82 -14.77
CA LEU A 82 -4.77 -0.22 -14.80
C LEU A 82 -3.77 -1.35 -14.95
N ASP A 83 -3.31 -1.57 -16.19
CA ASP A 83 -2.10 -2.33 -16.42
C ASP A 83 -0.93 -1.50 -15.86
N PHE A 84 -0.52 -1.79 -14.63
CA PHE A 84 0.71 -1.25 -14.06
C PHE A 84 1.90 -1.83 -14.84
N LEU A 85 2.35 -1.10 -15.86
CA LEU A 85 3.64 -1.34 -16.49
C LEU A 85 4.73 -1.03 -15.45
N PRO A 86 5.55 -2.01 -15.02
CA PRO A 86 6.67 -1.72 -14.14
C PRO A 86 7.65 -0.79 -14.88
N THR A 87 7.79 0.46 -14.41
CA THR A 87 8.61 1.50 -15.05
C THR A 87 10.11 1.37 -14.76
N LYS A 88 10.61 0.17 -14.42
CA LYS A 88 12.05 -0.13 -14.49
C LYS A 88 12.25 -1.56 -14.98
N PRO A 89 13.07 -1.79 -16.04
CA PRO A 89 13.61 -3.11 -16.26
C PRO A 89 14.41 -3.51 -15.02
N VAL A 90 14.14 -4.72 -14.51
CA VAL A 90 15.06 -5.42 -13.64
C VAL A 90 16.41 -5.43 -14.37
N LEU A 91 17.43 -4.79 -13.79
CA LEU A 91 18.79 -5.02 -14.23
C LEU A 91 19.07 -6.51 -14.02
N ALA A 92 18.94 -7.28 -15.10
CA ALA A 92 19.49 -8.61 -15.17
C ALA A 92 21.01 -8.46 -15.14
N ASN A 93 21.60 -8.61 -13.95
CA ASN A 93 23.02 -8.87 -13.84
C ASN A 93 23.24 -10.36 -14.15
N ALA A 94 23.73 -10.65 -15.35
CA ALA A 94 24.61 -11.78 -15.67
C ALA A 94 25.25 -11.54 -17.04
#